data_AF-A0A0C3JCV6-F1
#
_entry.id   AF-A0A0C3JCV6-F1
#
_cell.length_a   1.000
_cell.length_b   1.000
_cell.length_c   1.000
_cell.angle_alpha   90.00
_cell.angle_beta   90.00
_cell.angle_gamma   90.00
#
_symmetry.space_group_name_H-M   'P 1'
#
loop_
_entity.id
_entity.type
_entity.pdbx_description
1 polymer ?
#
loop_
_entity_poly.entity_id
_entity_poly.type
_entity_poly.pdbx_seq_one_letter_code
_entity_poly.pdbx_strand_id
1 'polypeptide(L)'
;MSQEQARQTHIAFRSAYNLAYEVIRPNDNSPTFVMDKDAYAVNNDFIGECMQAINMYSGDAKKRSYGVRDEYRMSGAAMEQAILVVPQRMEELLASNPILWIPTKVWLEFMAGRIRALQLAQISLKELELPNLGILTGIICHMIQCTSTTAIILDFHVRESMALLQVSRKFRIMMTWRCSS
;
A
#
# COMPACT_ATOMS: atom_id res chain seq x y z
N MET A 1 -0.86 -11.55 -16.57
CA MET A 1 -1.40 -12.71 -17.31
C MET A 1 -1.84 -12.22 -18.67
N SER A 2 -1.47 -12.92 -19.75
CA SER A 2 -2.03 -12.62 -21.07
C SER A 2 -3.47 -13.14 -21.17
N GLN A 3 -4.28 -12.58 -22.07
CA GLN A 3 -5.65 -13.05 -22.31
C GLN A 3 -5.68 -14.53 -22.75
N GLU A 4 -4.69 -14.96 -23.53
CA GLU A 4 -4.58 -16.34 -23.99
C GLU A 4 -4.30 -17.32 -22.83
N GLN A 5 -3.41 -16.95 -21.90
CA GLN A 5 -3.15 -17.75 -20.69
C GLN A 5 -4.40 -17.85 -19.80
N ALA A 6 -5.14 -16.75 -19.64
CA ALA A 6 -6.38 -16.75 -18.88
C ALA A 6 -7.46 -17.63 -19.53
N ARG A 7 -7.52 -17.66 -20.86
CA ARG A 7 -8.44 -18.54 -21.60
C ARG A 7 -8.09 -20.01 -21.43
N GLN A 8 -6.80 -20.35 -21.46
CA GLN A 8 -6.33 -21.75 -21.33
C GLN A 8 -6.45 -22.28 -19.90
N THR A 9 -6.09 -21.46 -18.92
CA THR A 9 -6.09 -21.86 -17.49
C THR A 9 -7.43 -21.64 -16.81
N HIS A 10 -8.32 -20.86 -17.44
CA HIS A 10 -9.53 -20.32 -16.84
C HIS A 10 -9.28 -19.53 -15.53
N ILE A 11 -8.06 -19.03 -15.32
CA ILE A 11 -7.68 -18.12 -14.24
C ILE A 11 -7.58 -16.72 -14.84
N ALA A 12 -8.51 -15.84 -14.47
CA ALA A 12 -8.54 -14.46 -14.95
C ALA A 12 -7.64 -13.53 -14.13
N PHE A 13 -7.43 -13.83 -12.85
CA PHE A 13 -6.66 -13.00 -11.93
C PHE A 13 -6.04 -13.83 -10.82
N ARG A 14 -4.82 -13.44 -10.41
CA ARG A 14 -4.19 -13.89 -9.17
C ARG A 14 -3.43 -12.73 -8.55
N SER A 15 -3.51 -12.55 -7.24
CA SER A 15 -2.69 -11.60 -6.50
C SER A 15 -2.42 -12.08 -5.08
N ALA A 16 -1.16 -12.02 -4.66
CA ALA A 16 -0.75 -12.28 -3.29
C ALA A 16 -0.24 -10.98 -2.64
N TYR A 17 -0.78 -10.59 -1.50
CA TYR A 17 -0.44 -9.34 -0.82
C TYR A 17 -0.60 -9.44 0.72
N ASN A 18 0.13 -8.61 1.47
CA ASN A 18 -0.09 -8.48 2.92
C ASN A 18 -1.30 -7.60 3.21
N LEU A 19 -1.91 -7.87 4.36
CA LEU A 19 -2.96 -7.05 4.93
C LEU A 19 -2.38 -6.13 6.00
N ALA A 20 -1.17 -5.61 5.80
CA ALA A 20 -0.48 -4.76 6.80
C ALA A 20 -1.28 -3.50 7.15
N TYR A 21 -2.18 -3.04 6.28
CA TYR A 21 -3.12 -1.97 6.59
C TYR A 21 -4.09 -2.32 7.74
N GLU A 22 -4.40 -3.60 7.98
CA GLU A 22 -5.27 -4.04 9.08
C GLU A 22 -4.72 -3.69 10.45
N VAL A 23 -3.40 -3.53 10.53
CA VAL A 23 -2.70 -3.14 11.73
C VAL A 23 -3.07 -1.72 12.14
N ILE A 24 -3.23 -0.82 11.17
CA ILE A 24 -3.39 0.61 11.39
C ILE A 24 -4.79 1.13 11.06
N ARG A 25 -5.64 0.32 10.42
CA ARG A 25 -7.00 0.75 10.10
C ARG A 25 -7.77 1.13 11.38
N PRO A 26 -8.58 2.18 11.32
CA PRO A 26 -9.61 2.41 12.32
C PRO A 26 -10.64 1.25 12.27
N ASN A 27 -11.38 1.04 13.37
CA ASN A 27 -12.36 -0.04 13.45
C ASN A 27 -13.50 0.09 12.42
N ASP A 28 -13.79 1.31 11.97
CA ASP A 28 -14.80 1.60 10.94
C ASP A 28 -14.26 1.45 9.51
N ASN A 29 -12.97 1.13 9.34
CA ASN A 29 -12.28 0.97 8.06
C ASN A 29 -12.42 2.21 7.14
N SER A 30 -12.64 3.39 7.72
CA SER A 30 -12.68 4.65 6.99
C SER A 30 -11.26 5.05 6.56
N PRO A 31 -11.05 5.37 5.26
CA PRO A 31 -9.77 5.90 4.79
C PRO A 31 -9.74 7.39 5.12
N THR A 32 -9.43 7.73 6.36
CA THR A 32 -9.23 9.13 6.74
C THR A 32 -7.74 9.41 6.70
N PHE A 33 -7.33 10.16 5.70
CA PHE A 33 -6.17 11.04 5.78
C PHE A 33 -6.69 12.48 5.59
N VAL A 34 -5.98 13.46 6.14
CA VAL A 34 -6.35 14.87 6.08
C VAL A 34 -6.51 15.32 4.64
N MET A 35 -7.34 16.34 4.45
CA MET A 35 -7.50 16.93 3.14
C MET A 35 -6.21 17.63 2.70
N ASP A 36 -5.98 17.68 1.39
CA ASP A 36 -4.83 18.36 0.80
C ASP A 36 -4.70 19.81 1.25
N LYS A 37 -5.81 20.50 1.56
CA LYS A 37 -5.79 21.87 2.07
C LYS A 37 -5.04 21.99 3.41
N ASP A 38 -5.19 20.98 4.27
CA ASP A 38 -4.65 20.95 5.62
C ASP A 38 -3.16 20.63 5.57
N ALA A 39 -2.78 19.70 4.67
CA ALA A 39 -1.39 19.42 4.32
C ALA A 39 -0.70 20.62 3.65
N TYR A 40 -1.38 21.34 2.75
CA TYR A 40 -0.87 22.53 2.07
C TYR A 40 -0.57 23.67 3.06
N ALA A 41 -1.43 23.81 4.07
CA ALA A 41 -1.24 24.77 5.15
C ALA A 41 -0.22 24.30 6.20
N VAL A 42 0.15 23.02 6.20
CA VAL A 42 0.97 22.38 7.25
C VAL A 42 0.35 22.63 8.63
N ASN A 43 -0.96 22.44 8.74
CA ASN A 43 -1.68 22.74 9.97
C ASN A 43 -1.49 21.63 11.03
N ASN A 44 -2.02 21.89 12.23
CA ASN A 44 -1.94 20.93 13.34
C ASN A 44 -2.65 19.61 13.04
N ASP A 45 -3.66 19.60 12.17
CA ASP A 45 -4.37 18.38 11.78
C ASP A 45 -3.46 17.47 10.96
N PHE A 46 -2.79 18.01 9.94
CA PHE A 46 -1.80 17.27 9.14
C PHE A 46 -0.64 16.73 9.99
N ILE A 47 -0.09 17.59 10.86
CA ILE A 47 1.01 17.20 11.75
C ILE A 47 0.55 16.12 12.74
N GLY A 48 -0.63 16.31 13.33
CA GLY A 48 -1.25 15.39 14.28
C GLY A 48 -1.49 14.01 13.68
N GLU A 49 -2.06 13.94 12.49
CA GLU A 49 -2.34 12.68 11.82
C GLU A 49 -1.08 11.94 11.35
N CYS A 50 -0.08 12.67 10.83
CA CYS A 50 1.22 12.07 10.52
C CYS A 50 1.88 11.48 11.78
N MET A 51 1.87 12.21 12.90
CA MET A 51 2.40 11.71 14.17
C MET A 51 1.61 10.51 14.68
N GLN A 52 0.28 10.53 14.57
CA GLN A 52 -0.57 9.42 14.96
C GLN A 52 -0.21 8.17 14.16
N ALA A 53 -0.09 8.28 12.84
CA ALA A 53 0.31 7.17 11.98
C ALA A 53 1.73 6.64 12.34
N ILE A 54 2.70 7.53 12.55
CA ILE A 54 4.07 7.17 12.97
C ILE A 54 4.05 6.41 14.30
N ASN A 55 3.27 6.87 15.27
CA ASN A 55 3.14 6.26 16.58
C ASN A 55 2.45 4.89 16.51
N MET A 56 1.41 4.77 15.68
CA MET A 56 0.78 3.48 15.40
C MET A 56 1.82 2.49 14.88
N TYR A 57 2.57 2.83 13.83
CA TYR A 57 3.59 1.94 13.26
C TYR A 57 4.73 1.62 14.25
N SER A 58 5.13 2.58 15.08
CA SER A 58 6.29 2.42 15.98
C SER A 58 5.96 1.67 17.28
N GLY A 59 4.69 1.70 17.72
CA GLY A 59 4.24 1.15 19.01
C GLY A 59 3.05 0.21 18.89
N ASP A 60 1.85 0.76 18.66
CA ASP A 60 0.58 0.05 18.84
C ASP A 60 0.29 -1.02 17.80
N ALA A 61 0.83 -0.84 16.60
CA ALA A 61 0.80 -1.82 15.51
C ALA A 61 1.33 -3.19 15.93
N LYS A 62 2.33 -3.23 16.82
CA LYS A 62 2.97 -4.47 17.29
C LYS A 62 2.03 -5.36 18.11
N LYS A 63 0.87 -4.84 18.55
CA LYS A 63 -0.13 -5.56 19.35
C LYS A 63 -1.25 -6.17 18.50
N ARG A 64 -1.32 -5.84 17.20
CA ARG A 64 -2.38 -6.29 16.29
C ARG A 64 -1.83 -7.32 15.32
N SER A 65 -2.54 -8.42 15.15
CA SER A 65 -2.26 -9.39 14.09
C SER A 65 -2.80 -8.86 12.76
N TYR A 66 -2.18 -9.30 11.67
CA TYR A 66 -2.61 -9.02 10.31
C TYR A 66 -2.32 -10.23 9.43
N GLY A 67 -3.15 -10.42 8.41
CA GLY A 67 -3.02 -11.57 7.52
C GLY A 67 -2.15 -11.32 6.29
N VAL A 68 -1.95 -12.40 5.54
CA VAL A 68 -1.56 -12.38 4.13
C VAL A 68 -2.68 -13.03 3.32
N ARG A 69 -2.92 -12.55 2.10
CA ARG A 69 -3.98 -13.06 1.23
C ARG A 69 -3.41 -13.45 -0.13
N ASP A 70 -3.83 -14.60 -0.66
CA ASP A 70 -3.65 -15.01 -2.06
C ASP A 70 -5.04 -15.10 -2.69
N GLU A 71 -5.40 -14.11 -3.50
CA GLU A 71 -6.69 -13.99 -4.18
C GLU A 71 -6.60 -14.56 -5.60
N TYR A 72 -7.56 -15.42 -5.96
CA TYR A 72 -7.72 -15.91 -7.31
C TYR A 72 -9.11 -15.57 -7.84
N ARG A 73 -9.20 -15.19 -9.11
CA ARG A 73 -10.48 -15.15 -9.85
C ARG A 73 -10.37 -16.14 -10.99
N MET A 74 -11.12 -17.23 -10.89
CA MET A 74 -11.07 -18.34 -11.83
C MET A 74 -12.46 -18.95 -12.02
N SER A 75 -12.63 -19.76 -13.07
CA SER A 75 -13.85 -20.53 -13.26
C SER A 75 -14.02 -21.64 -12.21
N GLY A 76 -15.25 -22.10 -11.98
CA GLY A 76 -15.52 -23.20 -11.05
C GLY A 76 -14.77 -24.49 -11.40
N ALA A 77 -14.72 -24.85 -12.68
CA ALA A 77 -13.99 -26.04 -13.15
C ALA A 77 -12.47 -25.95 -12.87
N ALA A 78 -11.88 -24.76 -13.05
CA ALA A 78 -10.47 -24.55 -12.68
C ALA A 78 -10.25 -24.59 -11.16
N MET A 79 -11.21 -24.13 -10.37
CA MET A 79 -11.14 -24.18 -8.91
C MET A 79 -11.17 -25.62 -8.38
N GLU A 80 -12.04 -26.47 -8.92
CA GLU A 80 -12.09 -27.89 -8.57
C GLU A 80 -10.74 -28.58 -8.81
N GLN A 81 -10.12 -28.33 -9.97
CA GLN A 81 -8.81 -28.88 -10.29
C GLN A 81 -7.71 -28.28 -9.41
N ALA A 82 -7.74 -26.97 -9.16
CA ALA A 82 -6.74 -26.28 -8.36
C ALA A 82 -6.72 -26.79 -6.90
N ILE A 83 -7.88 -26.97 -6.27
CA ILE A 83 -7.97 -27.44 -4.87
C ILE A 83 -7.25 -28.77 -4.67
N LEU A 84 -7.27 -29.66 -5.66
CA LEU A 84 -6.64 -30.97 -5.58
C LEU A 84 -5.10 -30.90 -5.60
N VAL A 85 -4.52 -29.90 -6.28
CA VAL A 85 -3.07 -29.78 -6.47
C VAL A 85 -2.42 -28.69 -5.60
N VAL A 86 -3.21 -27.77 -5.04
CA VAL A 86 -2.71 -26.65 -4.21
C VAL A 86 -1.83 -27.12 -3.04
N PRO A 87 -2.16 -28.15 -2.25
CA PRO A 87 -1.32 -28.57 -1.13
C PRO A 87 0.11 -28.93 -1.59
N GLN A 88 0.22 -29.80 -2.60
CA GLN A 88 1.51 -30.22 -3.14
C GLN A 88 2.29 -29.05 -3.75
N ARG A 89 1.62 -28.20 -4.54
CA ARG A 89 2.26 -27.02 -5.15
C ARG A 89 2.72 -26.02 -4.10
N MET A 90 2.01 -25.91 -2.98
CA MET A 90 2.40 -25.04 -1.88
C MET A 90 3.64 -25.59 -1.17
N GLU A 91 3.75 -26.90 -0.98
CA GLU A 91 4.96 -27.53 -0.42
C GLU A 91 6.17 -27.33 -1.33
N GLU A 92 6.03 -27.58 -2.64
CA GLU A 92 7.08 -27.32 -3.64
C GLU A 92 7.51 -25.85 -3.64
N LEU A 93 6.54 -24.94 -3.57
CA LEU A 93 6.80 -23.51 -3.50
C LEU A 93 7.53 -23.17 -2.21
N LEU A 94 7.13 -23.67 -1.05
CA LEU A 94 7.83 -23.38 0.21
C LEU A 94 9.26 -23.94 0.21
N ALA A 95 9.46 -25.13 -0.36
CA ALA A 95 10.77 -25.76 -0.50
C ALA A 95 11.71 -24.96 -1.40
N SER A 96 11.19 -24.23 -2.40
CA SER A 96 12.01 -23.38 -3.27
C SER A 96 12.49 -22.08 -2.61
N ASN A 97 12.18 -21.87 -1.32
CA ASN A 97 12.45 -20.66 -0.54
C ASN A 97 12.19 -19.32 -1.30
N PRO A 98 11.01 -19.12 -1.91
CA PRO A 98 10.72 -17.98 -2.76
C PRO A 98 10.29 -16.75 -1.95
N ILE A 99 10.25 -16.87 -0.63
CA ILE A 99 9.69 -15.86 0.27
C ILE A 99 10.83 -15.14 0.98
N LEU A 100 10.94 -13.84 0.76
CA LEU A 100 11.73 -12.97 1.61
C LEU A 100 10.95 -12.66 2.88
N TRP A 101 11.41 -13.18 4.02
CA TRP A 101 10.84 -12.88 5.33
C TRP A 101 11.48 -11.64 5.92
N ILE A 102 10.68 -10.60 6.16
CA ILE A 102 11.12 -9.40 6.87
C ILE A 102 10.52 -9.40 8.27
N PRO A 103 11.33 -9.19 9.32
CA PRO A 103 10.80 -9.04 10.67
C PRO A 103 9.76 -7.92 10.73
N THR A 104 8.59 -8.22 11.28
CA THR A 104 7.46 -7.25 11.38
C THR A 104 7.91 -5.90 11.94
N LYS A 105 8.76 -5.90 12.97
CA LYS A 105 9.31 -4.66 13.57
C LYS A 105 10.04 -3.80 12.52
N VAL A 106 10.91 -4.40 11.72
CA VAL A 106 11.70 -3.70 10.69
C VAL A 106 10.78 -3.12 9.63
N TRP A 107 9.78 -3.89 9.20
CA TRP A 107 8.78 -3.42 8.24
C TRP A 107 8.00 -2.22 8.76
N LEU A 108 7.45 -2.30 9.98
CA LEU A 108 6.66 -1.21 10.56
C LEU A 108 7.51 0.05 10.81
N GLU A 109 8.74 -0.09 11.27
CA GLU A 109 9.68 1.04 11.44
C GLU A 109 10.03 1.70 10.10
N PHE A 110 10.20 0.90 9.03
CA PHE A 110 10.36 1.43 7.68
C PHE A 110 9.13 2.25 7.24
N MET A 111 7.92 1.76 7.49
CA MET A 111 6.68 2.49 7.16
C MET A 111 6.54 3.79 7.95
N ALA A 112 6.86 3.78 9.25
CA ALA A 112 6.91 4.98 10.08
C ALA A 112 7.93 6.00 9.52
N GLY A 113 9.12 5.53 9.13
CA GLY A 113 10.17 6.35 8.53
C GLY A 113 9.73 7.01 7.23
N ARG A 114 8.98 6.29 6.38
CA ARG A 114 8.42 6.86 5.13
C ARG A 114 7.45 8.00 5.39
N ILE A 115 6.52 7.82 6.33
CA ILE A 115 5.56 8.89 6.68
C ILE A 115 6.31 10.10 7.24
N ARG A 116 7.29 9.88 8.13
CA ARG A 116 8.12 10.96 8.67
C ARG A 116 8.87 11.72 7.58
N ALA A 117 9.49 11.01 6.64
CA ALA A 117 10.22 11.64 5.53
C ALA A 117 9.29 12.47 4.63
N LEU A 118 8.09 11.96 4.34
CA LEU A 118 7.08 12.66 3.55
C LEU A 118 6.51 13.88 4.27
N GLN A 119 6.29 13.78 5.58
CA GLN A 119 5.89 14.91 6.41
C GLN A 119 6.95 16.02 6.39
N LEU A 120 8.22 15.66 6.62
CA LEU A 120 9.33 16.61 6.55
C LEU A 120 9.47 17.24 5.16
N ALA A 121 9.30 16.45 4.10
CA ALA A 121 9.31 16.97 2.73
C ALA A 121 8.21 18.02 2.52
N GLN A 122 6.97 17.77 2.98
CA GLN A 122 5.89 18.76 2.87
C GLN A 122 6.20 20.05 3.64
N ILE A 123 6.76 19.94 4.86
CA ILE A 123 7.19 21.10 5.66
C ILE A 123 8.25 21.91 4.89
N SER A 124 9.29 21.25 4.39
CA SER A 124 10.36 21.94 3.65
C SER A 124 9.87 22.56 2.34
N LEU A 125 8.98 21.89 1.59
CA LEU A 125 8.41 22.46 0.35
C LEU A 125 7.55 23.68 0.62
N LYS A 126 6.85 23.72 1.77
CA LYS A 126 6.09 24.89 2.19
C LYS A 126 7.00 26.09 2.46
N GLU A 127 8.12 25.88 3.14
CA GLU A 127 9.12 26.91 3.45
C GLU A 127 9.78 27.48 2.18
N LEU A 128 9.88 26.69 1.12
CA LEU A 128 10.46 27.10 -0.16
C LEU A 128 9.50 27.92 -1.06
N GLU A 129 8.24 28.11 -0.63
CA GLU A 129 7.21 28.89 -1.35
C GLU A 129 7.08 28.57 -2.85
N LEU A 130 7.13 27.29 -3.20
CA LEU A 130 7.14 26.86 -4.59
C LEU A 130 5.83 27.22 -5.33
N PRO A 131 5.89 27.70 -6.59
CA PRO A 131 4.71 28.04 -7.37
C PRO A 131 3.75 26.85 -7.61
N ASN A 132 4.28 25.63 -7.59
CA ASN A 132 3.54 24.39 -7.80
C ASN A 132 3.28 23.61 -6.50
N LEU A 133 3.36 24.26 -5.33
CA LEU A 133 3.21 23.61 -4.03
C LEU A 133 1.92 22.79 -3.92
N GLY A 134 0.79 23.30 -4.43
CA GLY A 134 -0.49 22.56 -4.38
C GLY A 134 -0.44 21.20 -5.10
N ILE A 135 0.27 21.12 -6.23
CA ILE A 135 0.48 19.87 -6.96
C ILE A 135 1.35 18.92 -6.13
N LEU A 136 2.47 19.43 -5.60
CA LEU A 136 3.40 18.62 -4.80
C LEU A 136 2.76 18.11 -3.52
N THR A 137 1.92 18.92 -2.87
CA THR A 137 1.13 18.52 -1.71
C THR A 137 0.20 17.37 -2.04
N GLY A 138 -0.57 17.45 -3.13
CA GLY A 138 -1.45 16.34 -3.54
C GLY A 138 -0.67 15.04 -3.80
N ILE A 139 0.52 15.13 -4.41
CA ILE A 139 1.39 13.97 -4.60
C ILE A 139 1.89 13.44 -3.25
N ILE A 140 2.32 14.30 -2.33
CA ILE A 140 2.79 13.87 -0.99
C ILE A 140 1.66 13.21 -0.20
N CYS A 141 0.48 13.81 -0.14
CA CYS A 141 -0.69 13.22 0.50
C CYS A 141 -0.99 11.84 -0.08
N HIS A 142 -0.98 11.72 -1.42
CA HIS A 142 -1.15 10.44 -2.08
C HIS A 142 -0.07 9.42 -1.70
N MET A 143 1.21 9.82 -1.66
CA MET A 143 2.30 8.95 -1.23
C MET A 143 2.17 8.50 0.22
N ILE A 144 1.73 9.38 1.14
CA ILE A 144 1.45 9.04 2.54
C ILE A 144 0.29 8.03 2.60
N GLN A 145 -0.81 8.27 1.90
CA GLN A 145 -1.94 7.34 1.86
C GLN A 145 -1.54 5.97 1.30
N CYS A 146 -0.63 5.93 0.32
CA CYS A 146 -0.09 4.69 -0.25
C CYS A 146 0.80 3.90 0.72
N THR A 147 1.25 4.49 1.82
CA THR A 147 1.92 3.71 2.89
C THR A 147 0.91 2.83 3.63
N SER A 148 -0.31 3.32 3.78
CA SER A 148 -1.31 2.72 4.66
C SER A 148 -2.40 1.97 3.91
N THR A 149 -2.66 2.33 2.66
CA THR A 149 -3.76 1.78 1.87
C THR A 149 -3.33 1.58 0.42
N THR A 150 -3.96 0.64 -0.28
CA THR A 150 -3.92 0.67 -1.74
C THR A 150 -4.92 1.74 -2.19
N ALA A 151 -4.48 2.99 -2.35
CA ALA A 151 -5.37 4.06 -2.81
C ALA A 151 -6.02 3.66 -4.15
N ILE A 152 -7.34 3.42 -4.12
CA ILE A 152 -8.09 2.87 -5.26
C ILE A 152 -8.43 3.98 -6.26
N ILE A 153 -8.62 5.21 -5.78
CA ILE A 153 -9.05 6.36 -6.56
C ILE A 153 -8.07 7.50 -6.31
N LEU A 154 -7.43 7.96 -7.38
CA LEU A 154 -6.62 9.18 -7.38
C LEU A 154 -7.56 10.37 -7.58
N ASP A 155 -7.39 11.42 -6.78
CA ASP A 155 -7.99 12.71 -7.10
C ASP A 155 -7.52 13.20 -8.47
N PHE A 156 -8.38 13.96 -9.15
CA PHE A 156 -8.15 14.37 -10.54
C PHE A 156 -6.81 15.08 -10.73
N HIS A 157 -6.46 16.02 -9.85
CA HIS A 157 -5.21 16.76 -9.92
C HIS A 157 -3.99 15.87 -9.68
N VAL A 158 -4.08 14.89 -8.78
CA VAL A 158 -3.00 13.91 -8.55
C VAL A 158 -2.82 13.04 -9.80
N ARG A 159 -3.92 12.60 -10.42
CA ARG A 159 -3.86 11.79 -11.65
C ARG A 159 -3.20 12.54 -12.81
N GLU A 160 -3.56 13.80 -13.03
CA GLU A 160 -2.93 14.65 -14.05
C GLU A 160 -1.46 14.88 -13.75
N SER A 161 -1.12 15.16 -12.49
CA SER A 161 0.27 15.39 -12.08
C SER A 161 1.15 14.15 -12.27
N MET A 162 0.63 12.96 -11.97
CA MET A 162 1.31 11.69 -12.20
C MET A 162 1.49 11.40 -13.71
N ALA A 163 0.50 11.78 -14.54
CA ALA A 163 0.59 11.65 -15.99
C ALA A 163 1.66 12.59 -16.57
N LEU A 164 1.73 13.84 -16.10
CA LEU A 164 2.75 14.82 -16.49
C LEU A 164 4.16 14.39 -16.10
N LEU A 165 4.31 13.78 -14.92
CA LEU A 165 5.58 13.21 -14.45
C LEU A 165 5.97 11.91 -15.19
N GLN A 166 5.18 11.48 -16.19
CA GLN A 166 5.34 10.21 -16.90
C GLN A 166 5.43 8.99 -15.97
N VAL A 167 4.91 9.13 -14.74
CA VAL A 167 4.80 8.03 -13.80
C VAL A 167 3.63 7.19 -14.29
N SER A 168 3.93 6.28 -15.22
CA SER A 168 2.91 5.40 -15.79
C SER A 168 2.14 4.70 -14.68
N ARG A 169 0.85 4.38 -14.89
CA ARG A 169 0.04 3.54 -13.97
C ARG A 169 0.72 2.21 -13.59
N LYS A 170 1.81 1.81 -14.27
CA LYS A 170 2.65 0.67 -13.94
C LYS A 170 3.55 0.89 -12.73
N PHE A 171 3.74 2.14 -12.28
CA PHE A 171 4.18 2.49 -10.93
C PHE A 171 3.04 2.31 -9.90
N ARG A 172 2.21 1.28 -10.08
CA ARG A 172 1.80 0.49 -8.91
C ARG A 172 3.09 -0.09 -8.38
N ILE A 173 3.74 0.65 -7.50
CA ILE A 173 4.53 0.02 -6.46
C ILE A 173 3.51 -0.79 -5.66
N MET A 174 3.13 -1.94 -6.20
CA MET A 174 2.69 -3.10 -5.43
C MET A 174 3.93 -3.46 -4.63
N MET A 175 4.14 -2.72 -3.55
CA MET A 175 4.90 -3.16 -2.42
C MET A 175 4.06 -4.28 -1.78
N THR A 176 3.91 -5.38 -2.52
CA THR A 176 3.47 -6.68 -2.00
C THR A 176 4.61 -7.18 -1.14
N TRP A 177 4.73 -6.61 0.05
CA TRP A 177 5.55 -7.19 1.09
C TRP A 177 4.74 -8.32 1.67
N ARG A 178 5.32 -9.52 1.69
CA ARG A 178 4.84 -10.56 2.60
C ARG A 178 5.35 -10.17 3.97
N CYS A 179 4.43 -9.89 4.87
CA CYS A 179 4.73 -9.64 6.25
C CYS A 179 4.22 -10.85 7.04
N SER A 180 5.08 -11.47 7.84
CA SER A 180 4.62 -12.28 8.97
C SER A 180 5.48 -12.00 10.19
N SER A 181 4.80 -11.91 11.33
CA SER A 181 5.28 -12.26 12.66
C SER A 181 5.88 -13.66 12.70
#